data_AF-A0AA38NWY4-F1
#
_entry.id   AF-A0AA38NWY4-F1
#
_cell.length_a   1.000
_cell.length_b   1.000
_cell.length_c   1.000
_cell.angle_alpha   90.00
_cell.angle_beta   90.00
_cell.angle_gamma   90.00
#
_symmetry.space_group_name_H-M   'P 1'
#
loop_
_entity.id
_entity.type
_entity.pdbx_description
1 polymer ?
#
loop_
_entity_poly.entity_id
_entity_poly.type
_entity_poly.pdbx_seq_one_letter_code
_entity_poly.pdbx_strand_id
1 'polypeptide(L)'
;MPREVETRIEKRIRKFLWDDKTLVRVNKETIYAPIAEGGRQLLDLLARNEAILVTWLRSYLNLNENRATWTYIADAILAHHVPSKFANLEERDKINTFLQSWTSNSSKLPKDLRDLISIAKKYGARTEGLAFSRNIIRQMPIWLHSEAADIHKLHNSKESRCLRQNHGVITVGDIETQAQKIRTPRHGRRRNCRCTACETARNECHCEAPYRCFSKANELLRTLPEKWNPTSDLPEDHEPHELQPPEIEGGITFDHRITVHGSLADAFRIFTQGNTINRIPEVVGDPQPAELKVEAYTDGSCQHNGSDDATAGAGIFYGEGNILNKSIRIPQNLPQTNQTGEIVSVKTAVTDVDPNHSL
;
A
#
# COMPACT_ATOMS: atom_id res chain seq x y z
N MET A 1 10.64 -11.71 -22.45
CA MET A 1 11.37 -11.82 -23.74
C MET A 1 12.85 -11.47 -23.51
N PRO A 2 13.83 -12.13 -24.16
CA PRO A 2 15.23 -11.69 -24.10
C PRO A 2 15.43 -10.31 -24.73
N ARG A 3 16.29 -9.46 -24.15
CA ARG A 3 16.52 -8.07 -24.62
C ARG A 3 16.99 -7.98 -26.08
N GLU A 4 17.76 -8.97 -26.54
CA GLU A 4 18.24 -9.03 -27.92
C GLU A 4 17.09 -9.22 -28.91
N VAL A 5 16.12 -10.06 -28.56
CA VAL A 5 14.91 -10.32 -29.38
C VAL A 5 14.04 -9.08 -29.40
N GLU A 6 13.81 -8.45 -28.24
CA GLU A 6 13.05 -7.20 -28.10
C GLU A 6 13.66 -6.09 -28.97
N THR A 7 14.96 -5.83 -28.82
CA THR A 7 15.70 -4.83 -29.62
C THR A 7 15.61 -5.14 -31.12
N ARG A 8 15.71 -6.41 -31.51
CA ARG A 8 15.64 -6.82 -32.92
C ARG A 8 14.25 -6.60 -33.50
N ILE A 9 13.19 -6.89 -32.76
CA ILE A 9 11.82 -6.64 -33.21
C ILE A 9 11.55 -5.14 -33.28
N GLU A 10 11.95 -4.37 -32.27
CA GLU A 10 11.78 -2.91 -32.27
C GLU A 10 12.49 -2.25 -33.47
N LYS A 11 13.72 -2.71 -33.77
CA LYS A 11 14.45 -2.26 -34.97
C LYS A 11 13.72 -2.62 -36.27
N ARG A 12 13.12 -3.82 -36.36
CA ARG A 12 12.33 -4.24 -37.53
C ARG A 12 11.07 -3.40 -37.70
N ILE A 13 10.35 -3.14 -36.61
CA ILE A 13 9.15 -2.28 -36.62
C ILE A 13 9.52 -0.88 -37.11
N ARG A 14 10.60 -0.29 -36.57
CA ARG A 14 11.08 1.02 -37.00
C ARG A 14 11.49 1.04 -38.48
N LYS A 15 12.23 0.02 -38.91
CA LYS A 15 12.66 -0.13 -40.31
C LYS A 15 11.47 -0.18 -41.25
N PHE A 16 10.44 -0.96 -40.91
CA PHE A 16 9.19 -1.07 -41.65
C PHE A 16 8.41 0.25 -41.68
N LEU A 17 8.25 0.91 -40.53
CA LEU A 17 7.47 2.14 -40.42
C LEU A 17 8.04 3.29 -41.26
N TRP A 18 9.37 3.35 -41.38
CA TRP A 18 10.09 4.44 -42.02
C TRP A 18 10.65 4.09 -43.40
N ASP A 19 10.36 2.90 -43.94
CA ASP A 19 10.84 2.45 -45.26
C ASP A 19 12.35 2.67 -45.44
N ASP A 20 13.13 2.15 -44.49
CA ASP A 20 14.60 2.22 -44.44
C ASP A 20 15.19 3.63 -44.31
N LYS A 21 14.37 4.68 -44.12
CA LYS A 21 14.85 6.04 -43.89
C LYS A 21 15.59 6.15 -42.55
N THR A 22 16.80 6.72 -42.60
CA THR A 22 17.66 6.92 -41.42
C THR A 22 17.34 8.18 -40.64
N LEU A 23 16.77 9.20 -41.32
CA LEU A 23 16.36 10.46 -40.71
C LEU A 23 14.86 10.44 -40.41
N VAL A 24 14.55 10.23 -39.14
CA VAL A 24 13.17 10.20 -38.62
C VAL A 24 12.94 11.47 -37.81
N ARG A 25 11.89 12.23 -38.15
CA ARG A 25 11.54 13.50 -37.48
C ARG A 25 10.52 13.35 -36.35
N VAL A 26 9.91 12.18 -36.20
CA VAL A 26 8.91 11.89 -35.17
C VAL A 26 9.54 11.00 -34.10
N ASN A 27 9.42 11.39 -32.83
CA ASN A 27 9.95 10.60 -31.72
C ASN A 27 9.12 9.31 -31.51
N LYS A 28 9.55 8.42 -30.60
CA LYS A 28 8.89 7.13 -30.39
C LYS A 28 7.54 7.29 -29.71
N GLU A 29 7.51 8.20 -28.75
CA GLU A 29 6.40 8.49 -27.87
C GLU A 29 5.17 8.92 -28.68
N THR A 30 5.35 9.81 -29.66
CA THR A 30 4.29 10.24 -30.59
C THR A 30 3.80 9.10 -31.47
N ILE A 31 4.66 8.17 -31.89
CA ILE A 31 4.21 7.05 -32.75
C ILE A 31 3.38 6.05 -31.94
N TYR A 32 3.71 5.84 -30.66
CA TYR A 32 2.98 4.95 -29.75
C TYR A 32 1.64 5.52 -29.31
N ALA A 33 1.49 6.85 -29.29
CA ALA A 33 0.25 7.52 -28.90
C ALA A 33 -0.97 7.10 -29.75
N PRO A 34 -2.20 7.19 -29.21
CA PRO A 34 -3.43 6.92 -29.95
C PRO A 34 -3.55 7.75 -31.23
N ILE A 35 -4.29 7.22 -32.22
CA ILE A 35 -4.55 7.94 -33.48
C ILE A 35 -5.26 9.27 -33.23
N ALA A 36 -6.16 9.32 -32.23
CA ALA A 36 -6.89 10.52 -31.85
C ALA A 36 -5.98 11.67 -31.36
N GLU A 37 -4.78 11.34 -30.84
CA GLU A 37 -3.79 12.30 -30.35
C GLU A 37 -2.72 12.61 -31.42
N GLY A 38 -2.98 12.24 -32.69
CA GLY A 38 -2.04 12.42 -33.79
C GLY A 38 -0.94 11.34 -33.86
N GLY A 39 -1.04 10.29 -33.05
CA GLY A 39 -0.13 9.15 -33.07
C GLY A 39 -0.50 8.08 -34.10
N ARG A 40 0.17 6.92 -34.04
CA ARG A 40 -0.10 5.76 -34.92
C ARG A 40 -0.56 4.52 -34.17
N GLN A 41 -0.74 4.61 -32.85
CA GLN A 41 -1.13 3.50 -31.98
C GLN A 41 -0.24 2.27 -32.18
N LEU A 42 1.06 2.52 -32.40
CA LEU A 42 2.03 1.45 -32.59
C LEU A 42 2.32 0.78 -31.24
N LEU A 43 2.45 -0.55 -31.26
CA LEU A 43 2.75 -1.31 -30.06
C LEU A 43 4.11 -0.94 -29.45
N ASP A 44 4.10 -0.42 -28.22
CA ASP A 44 5.29 -0.34 -27.38
C ASP A 44 5.58 -1.71 -26.74
N LEU A 45 6.55 -2.42 -27.30
CA LEU A 45 6.95 -3.76 -26.83
C LEU A 45 7.58 -3.74 -25.44
N LEU A 46 8.30 -2.68 -25.10
CA LEU A 46 8.97 -2.56 -23.81
C LEU A 46 7.94 -2.34 -22.72
N ALA A 47 7.04 -1.36 -22.91
CA ALA A 47 5.95 -1.12 -21.98
C ALA A 47 5.06 -2.36 -21.81
N ARG A 48 4.77 -3.10 -22.91
CA ARG A 48 4.03 -4.37 -22.83
C ARG A 48 4.75 -5.43 -22.02
N ASN A 49 6.05 -5.64 -22.24
CA ASN A 49 6.83 -6.65 -21.51
C ASN A 49 6.92 -6.29 -20.02
N GLU A 50 7.06 -5.01 -19.70
CA GLU A 50 7.03 -4.52 -18.32
C GLU A 50 5.65 -4.70 -17.67
N ALA A 51 4.56 -4.42 -18.39
CA ALA A 51 3.20 -4.66 -17.91
C ALA A 51 2.93 -6.15 -17.63
N ILE A 52 3.50 -7.06 -18.43
CA ILE A 52 3.47 -8.50 -18.14
C ILE A 52 4.17 -8.77 -16.80
N LEU A 53 5.39 -8.26 -16.58
CA LEU A 53 6.09 -8.43 -15.30
C LEU A 53 5.34 -7.82 -14.12
N VAL A 54 4.66 -6.68 -14.30
CA VAL A 54 3.77 -6.09 -13.29
C VAL A 54 2.60 -7.02 -12.94
N THR A 55 2.06 -7.74 -13.92
CA THR A 55 1.01 -8.75 -13.68
C THR A 55 1.54 -9.92 -12.84
N TRP A 56 2.77 -10.38 -13.12
CA TRP A 56 3.44 -11.38 -12.28
C TRP A 56 3.73 -10.85 -10.88
N LEU A 57 4.12 -9.58 -10.76
CA LEU A 57 4.34 -8.92 -9.47
C LEU A 57 3.06 -8.86 -8.65
N ARG A 58 1.93 -8.50 -9.27
CA ARG A 58 0.61 -8.54 -8.63
C ARG A 58 0.29 -9.95 -8.12
N SER A 59 0.54 -10.98 -8.93
CA SER A 59 0.35 -12.37 -8.51
C SER A 59 1.28 -12.78 -7.37
N TYR A 60 2.51 -12.26 -7.33
CA TYR A 60 3.48 -12.54 -6.27
C TYR A 60 3.13 -11.89 -4.94
N LEU A 61 2.68 -10.63 -5.00
CA LEU A 61 2.25 -9.84 -3.84
C LEU A 61 0.82 -10.18 -3.39
N ASN A 62 0.15 -11.12 -4.06
CA ASN A 62 -1.12 -11.66 -3.60
C ASN A 62 -0.89 -12.65 -2.46
N LEU A 63 -0.94 -12.16 -1.22
CA LEU A 63 -0.61 -12.91 0.00
C LEU A 63 -1.84 -13.50 0.71
N ASN A 64 -3.00 -13.52 0.06
CA ASN A 64 -4.24 -14.10 0.60
C ASN A 64 -4.39 -15.60 0.22
N GLU A 65 -5.58 -16.16 0.45
CA GLU A 65 -5.88 -17.57 0.17
C GLU A 65 -5.73 -17.95 -1.32
N ASN A 66 -5.84 -16.98 -2.23
CA ASN A 66 -5.64 -17.17 -3.68
C ASN A 66 -4.18 -17.00 -4.11
N ARG A 67 -3.24 -17.19 -3.18
CA ARG A 67 -1.80 -17.07 -3.43
C ARG A 67 -1.32 -18.17 -4.38
N ALA A 68 -0.66 -17.76 -5.47
CA ALA A 68 -0.18 -18.70 -6.47
C ALA A 68 0.97 -19.59 -5.93
N THR A 69 0.93 -20.89 -6.19
CA THR A 69 1.86 -21.88 -5.62
C THR A 69 3.33 -21.58 -5.90
N TRP A 70 3.65 -21.05 -7.09
CA TRP A 70 5.03 -20.70 -7.47
C TRP A 70 5.64 -19.63 -6.57
N THR A 71 4.81 -18.81 -5.91
CA THR A 71 5.28 -17.69 -5.07
C THR A 71 5.91 -18.18 -3.77
N TYR A 72 5.51 -19.34 -3.25
CA TYR A 72 6.17 -19.98 -2.10
C TYR A 72 7.59 -20.44 -2.45
N ILE A 73 7.78 -20.96 -3.66
CA ILE A 73 9.11 -21.34 -4.17
C ILE A 73 9.95 -20.07 -4.37
N ALA A 74 9.35 -19.01 -4.91
CA ALA A 74 10.02 -17.72 -5.07
C ALA A 74 10.50 -17.14 -3.73
N ASP A 75 9.64 -17.16 -2.69
CA ASP A 75 10.03 -16.75 -1.33
C ASP A 75 11.20 -17.56 -0.80
N ALA A 76 11.18 -18.89 -0.93
CA ALA A 76 12.28 -19.74 -0.48
C ALA A 76 13.59 -19.43 -1.22
N ILE A 77 13.55 -19.22 -2.54
CA ILE A 77 14.74 -18.85 -3.33
C ILE A 77 15.26 -17.48 -2.88
N LEU A 78 14.37 -16.51 -2.66
CA LEU A 78 14.74 -15.17 -2.18
C LEU A 78 15.37 -15.23 -0.79
N ALA A 79 14.76 -15.95 0.14
CA ALA A 79 15.22 -16.16 1.51
C ALA A 79 16.58 -16.87 1.59
N HIS A 80 16.84 -17.80 0.68
CA HIS A 80 18.11 -18.51 0.61
C HIS A 80 19.27 -17.60 0.17
N HIS A 81 18.99 -16.63 -0.71
CA HIS A 81 20.00 -15.76 -1.32
C HIS A 81 20.16 -14.40 -0.62
N VAL A 82 19.96 -14.33 0.71
CA VAL A 82 20.14 -13.09 1.47
C VAL A 82 21.62 -12.69 1.64
N PRO A 83 21.93 -11.40 1.83
CA PRO A 83 23.26 -10.91 2.18
C PRO A 83 23.82 -11.56 3.45
N SER A 84 25.15 -11.61 3.58
CA SER A 84 25.85 -12.22 4.72
C SER A 84 25.42 -11.65 6.07
N LYS A 85 25.05 -10.36 6.13
CA LYS A 85 24.48 -9.71 7.33
C LYS A 85 23.24 -10.45 7.89
N PHE A 86 22.50 -11.14 7.03
CA PHE A 86 21.27 -11.85 7.35
C PHE A 86 21.44 -13.39 7.30
N ALA A 87 22.67 -13.88 7.08
CA ALA A 87 22.93 -15.31 6.93
C ALA A 87 22.68 -16.10 8.22
N ASN A 88 22.93 -15.48 9.38
CA ASN A 88 22.72 -16.11 10.70
C ASN A 88 21.25 -16.19 11.14
N LEU A 89 20.32 -15.67 10.32
CA LEU A 89 18.89 -15.76 10.58
C LEU A 89 18.37 -17.11 10.11
N GLU A 90 17.48 -17.70 10.91
CA GLU A 90 16.78 -18.94 10.55
C GLU A 90 15.94 -18.70 9.29
N GLU A 91 15.83 -19.69 8.40
CA GLU A 91 15.10 -19.54 7.15
C GLU A 91 13.62 -19.21 7.37
N ARG A 92 13.00 -19.75 8.43
CA ARG A 92 11.61 -19.44 8.81
C ARG A 92 11.36 -17.98 9.19
N ASP A 93 12.42 -17.23 9.54
CA ASP A 93 12.32 -15.81 9.89
C ASP A 93 12.42 -14.92 8.62
N LYS A 94 12.73 -15.50 7.47
CA LYS A 94 12.85 -14.84 6.16
C LYS A 94 11.62 -15.15 5.32
N ILE A 95 10.54 -14.43 5.60
CA ILE A 95 9.20 -14.68 5.06
C ILE A 95 9.03 -14.03 3.69
N ASN A 96 9.20 -12.71 3.59
CA ASN A 96 8.97 -11.99 2.35
C ASN A 96 9.81 -10.71 2.26
N THR A 97 10.50 -10.53 1.14
CA THR A 97 11.42 -9.40 0.92
C THR A 97 10.74 -8.04 0.79
N PHE A 98 9.41 -7.98 0.58
CA PHE A 98 8.66 -6.73 0.48
C PHE A 98 8.01 -6.32 1.81
N LEU A 99 7.94 -7.24 2.78
CA LEU A 99 7.38 -6.99 4.11
C LEU A 99 8.46 -6.86 5.19
N GLN A 100 9.71 -7.19 4.85
CA GLN A 100 10.83 -7.24 5.77
C GLN A 100 12.00 -6.39 5.26
N SER A 101 12.88 -5.97 6.17
CA SER A 101 13.99 -5.06 5.90
C SER A 101 15.18 -5.67 5.15
N TRP A 102 15.12 -6.95 4.79
CA TRP A 102 16.16 -7.62 4.02
C TRP A 102 15.79 -7.72 2.54
N THR A 103 16.80 -7.77 1.68
CA THR A 103 16.64 -7.99 0.24
C THR A 103 17.61 -9.05 -0.25
N SER A 104 17.22 -9.85 -1.23
CA SER A 104 18.08 -10.91 -1.79
C SER A 104 19.17 -10.36 -2.71
N ASN A 105 20.27 -11.10 -2.83
CA ASN A 105 21.35 -10.80 -3.76
C ASN A 105 20.94 -11.12 -5.20
N SER A 106 20.65 -10.07 -5.98
CA SER A 106 20.14 -10.17 -7.34
C SER A 106 21.01 -10.98 -8.29
N SER A 107 22.33 -11.02 -8.10
CA SER A 107 23.25 -11.75 -8.98
C SER A 107 23.10 -13.26 -8.89
N LYS A 108 22.66 -13.77 -7.73
CA LYS A 108 22.45 -15.20 -7.48
C LYS A 108 21.03 -15.65 -7.80
N LEU A 109 20.11 -14.72 -8.06
CA LEU A 109 18.73 -15.05 -8.37
C LEU A 109 18.58 -15.53 -9.83
N PRO A 110 17.67 -16.47 -10.09
CA PRO A 110 17.17 -16.76 -11.43
C PRO A 110 16.70 -15.49 -12.15
N LYS A 111 16.79 -15.49 -13.47
CA LYS A 111 16.47 -14.32 -14.30
C LYS A 111 15.06 -13.77 -14.01
N ASP A 112 14.06 -14.62 -13.89
CA ASP A 112 12.67 -14.19 -13.73
C ASP A 112 12.44 -13.47 -12.39
N LEU A 113 13.02 -13.98 -11.29
CA LEU A 113 12.94 -13.30 -9.98
C LEU A 113 13.75 -12.02 -9.97
N ARG A 114 14.89 -11.98 -10.66
CA ARG A 114 15.69 -10.75 -10.81
C ARG A 114 14.90 -9.66 -11.54
N ASP A 115 14.23 -10.02 -12.63
CA ASP A 115 13.39 -9.11 -13.41
C ASP A 115 12.17 -8.67 -12.60
N LEU A 116 11.56 -9.57 -11.82
CA LEU A 116 10.45 -9.26 -10.91
C LEU A 116 10.85 -8.24 -9.83
N ILE A 117 11.98 -8.45 -9.16
CA ILE A 117 12.49 -7.49 -8.16
C ILE A 117 12.89 -6.16 -8.83
N SER A 118 13.44 -6.22 -10.04
CA SER A 118 13.79 -5.02 -10.80
C SER A 118 12.55 -4.20 -11.18
N ILE A 119 11.47 -4.84 -11.63
CA ILE A 119 10.24 -4.14 -12.02
C ILE A 119 9.55 -3.54 -10.80
N ALA A 120 9.56 -4.27 -9.69
CA ALA A 120 9.03 -3.80 -8.42
C ALA A 120 9.77 -2.55 -7.95
N LYS A 121 11.11 -2.52 -8.03
CA LYS A 121 11.90 -1.33 -7.73
C LYS A 121 11.66 -0.18 -8.71
N LYS A 122 11.61 -0.47 -10.02
CA LYS A 122 11.39 0.53 -11.08
C LYS A 122 10.12 1.34 -10.83
N TYR A 123 9.05 0.66 -10.44
CA TYR A 123 7.75 1.29 -10.18
C TYR A 123 7.48 1.54 -8.70
N GLY A 124 8.48 1.47 -7.81
CA GLY A 124 8.28 1.77 -6.39
C GLY A 124 7.20 0.91 -5.73
N ALA A 125 7.19 -0.40 -5.98
CA ALA A 125 6.28 -1.31 -5.31
C ALA A 125 6.62 -1.41 -3.81
N ARG A 126 5.69 -1.03 -2.94
CA ARG A 126 5.84 -1.10 -1.49
C ARG A 126 4.48 -1.14 -0.79
N THR A 127 4.46 -1.49 0.49
CA THR A 127 3.28 -1.27 1.34
C THR A 127 3.10 0.23 1.58
N GLU A 128 1.98 0.80 1.14
CA GLU A 128 1.73 2.24 1.22
C GLU A 128 0.23 2.54 1.38
N GLY A 129 -0.07 3.50 2.26
CA GLY A 129 -1.43 3.88 2.63
C GLY A 129 -1.44 4.91 3.74
N LEU A 130 -2.54 5.66 3.87
CA LEU A 130 -2.70 6.63 4.96
C LEU A 130 -2.84 5.93 6.31
N ALA A 131 -3.66 4.88 6.37
CA ALA A 131 -3.80 3.98 7.50
C ALA A 131 -4.13 2.55 7.03
N PHE A 132 -3.93 1.58 7.90
CA PHE A 132 -4.23 0.17 7.65
C PHE A 132 -5.06 -0.39 8.78
N SER A 133 -6.00 -1.27 8.45
CA SER A 133 -6.80 -1.92 9.47
C SER A 133 -5.95 -2.79 10.40
N ARG A 134 -6.39 -3.01 11.65
CA ARG A 134 -5.73 -3.95 12.58
C ARG A 134 -5.57 -5.33 11.97
N ASN A 135 -6.50 -5.76 11.10
CA ASN A 135 -6.40 -7.03 10.39
C ASN A 135 -5.14 -7.10 9.52
N ILE A 136 -4.88 -6.06 8.71
CA ILE A 136 -3.67 -5.98 7.87
C ILE A 136 -2.42 -5.88 8.74
N ILE A 137 -2.43 -4.99 9.74
CA ILE A 137 -1.28 -4.79 10.64
C ILE A 137 -0.89 -6.11 11.32
N ARG A 138 -1.86 -6.87 11.83
CA ARG A 138 -1.62 -8.15 12.52
C ARG A 138 -1.03 -9.23 11.61
N GLN A 139 -1.26 -9.18 10.30
CA GLN A 139 -0.70 -10.12 9.32
C GLN A 139 0.78 -9.81 8.99
N MET A 140 1.28 -8.61 9.32
CA MET A 140 2.67 -8.26 9.06
C MET A 140 3.64 -9.16 9.84
N PRO A 141 4.80 -9.51 9.26
CA PRO A 141 5.84 -10.24 9.99
C PRO A 141 6.45 -9.34 11.06
N ILE A 142 6.52 -9.81 12.31
CA ILE A 142 7.14 -9.02 13.40
C ILE A 142 8.67 -9.03 13.30
N TRP A 143 9.25 -10.15 12.88
CA TRP A 143 10.70 -10.27 12.76
C TRP A 143 11.17 -9.52 11.52
N LEU A 144 12.14 -8.63 11.69
CA LEU A 144 12.69 -7.82 10.60
C LEU A 144 11.62 -6.97 9.89
N HIS A 145 10.57 -6.58 10.60
CA HIS A 145 9.50 -5.73 10.07
C HIS A 145 10.07 -4.53 9.30
N SER A 146 9.61 -4.30 8.07
CA SER A 146 10.17 -3.28 7.16
C SER A 146 10.17 -1.87 7.75
N GLU A 147 9.13 -1.52 8.50
CA GLU A 147 8.91 -0.16 9.01
C GLU A 147 9.42 0.08 10.45
N ALA A 148 10.05 -0.92 11.07
CA ALA A 148 10.46 -0.79 12.47
C ALA A 148 11.86 -0.20 12.64
N ALA A 149 12.03 0.64 13.66
CA ALA A 149 13.27 1.41 13.84
C ALA A 149 14.47 0.56 14.30
N ASP A 150 14.28 -0.42 15.18
CA ASP A 150 15.40 -1.05 15.91
C ASP A 150 15.26 -2.57 16.18
N ILE A 151 14.45 -3.28 15.39
CA ILE A 151 14.14 -4.70 15.62
C ILE A 151 15.36 -5.63 15.56
N HIS A 152 16.39 -5.28 14.78
CA HIS A 152 17.59 -6.12 14.66
C HIS A 152 18.30 -6.37 15.99
N LYS A 153 18.31 -5.38 16.90
CA LYS A 153 18.90 -5.53 18.24
C LYS A 153 18.06 -6.46 19.12
N LEU A 154 16.74 -6.43 18.94
CA LEU A 154 15.80 -7.22 19.71
C LEU A 154 15.65 -8.65 19.20
N HIS A 155 16.13 -8.98 18.01
CA HIS A 155 16.01 -10.31 17.42
C HIS A 155 16.80 -11.41 18.15
N ASN A 156 17.96 -11.08 18.74
CA ASN A 156 18.95 -12.07 19.18
C ASN A 156 18.88 -12.44 20.67
N SER A 157 17.95 -11.86 21.43
CA SER A 157 17.80 -12.15 22.85
C SER A 157 17.32 -13.59 23.10
N LYS A 158 17.59 -14.14 24.31
CA LYS A 158 17.10 -15.47 24.71
C LYS A 158 15.57 -15.52 24.63
N GLU A 159 14.92 -14.44 25.08
CA GLU A 159 13.47 -14.29 25.06
C GLU A 159 12.93 -14.25 23.63
N SER A 160 13.58 -13.53 22.72
CA SER A 160 13.16 -13.48 21.31
C SER A 160 13.32 -14.83 20.61
N ARG A 161 14.41 -15.56 20.89
CA ARG A 161 14.57 -16.93 20.41
C ARG A 161 13.47 -17.86 20.94
N CYS A 162 13.13 -17.74 22.22
CA CYS A 162 12.03 -18.49 22.82
C CYS A 162 10.68 -18.12 22.17
N LEU A 163 10.41 -16.84 21.95
CA LEU A 163 9.19 -16.37 21.27
C LEU A 163 9.06 -17.02 19.87
N ARG A 164 10.17 -17.13 19.12
CA ARG A 164 10.16 -17.79 17.81
C ARG A 164 10.05 -19.31 17.87
N GLN A 165 10.91 -19.97 18.64
CA GLN A 165 11.06 -21.43 18.64
C GLN A 165 9.95 -22.12 19.43
N ASN A 166 9.59 -21.57 20.58
CA ASN A 166 8.72 -22.21 21.56
C ASN A 166 7.30 -21.69 21.50
N HIS A 167 7.14 -20.36 21.39
CA HIS A 167 5.82 -19.73 21.31
C HIS A 167 5.28 -19.64 19.87
N GLY A 168 6.09 -19.98 18.86
CA GLY A 168 5.68 -19.97 17.44
C GLY A 168 5.33 -18.58 16.90
N VAL A 169 5.88 -17.51 17.48
CA VAL A 169 5.57 -16.13 17.07
C VAL A 169 6.17 -15.84 15.70
N ILE A 170 5.34 -15.42 14.74
CA ILE A 170 5.74 -15.07 13.37
C ILE A 170 5.27 -13.66 13.02
N THR A 171 4.05 -13.30 13.45
CA THR A 171 3.34 -12.09 13.02
C THR A 171 3.24 -11.04 14.13
N VAL A 172 2.83 -9.83 13.75
CA VAL A 172 2.48 -8.75 14.68
C VAL A 172 1.27 -9.15 15.55
N GLY A 173 0.30 -9.89 15.02
CA GLY A 173 -0.82 -10.41 15.81
C GLY A 173 -0.38 -11.43 16.88
N ASP A 174 0.60 -12.27 16.56
CA ASP A 174 1.16 -13.22 17.53
C ASP A 174 1.85 -12.49 18.68
N ILE A 175 2.67 -11.47 18.37
CA ILE A 175 3.39 -10.71 19.40
C ILE A 175 2.41 -9.89 20.26
N GLU A 176 1.36 -9.33 19.66
CA GLU A 176 0.25 -8.67 20.37
C GLU A 176 -0.39 -9.63 21.37
N THR A 177 -0.74 -10.83 20.92
CA THR A 177 -1.32 -11.88 21.78
C THR A 177 -0.39 -12.25 22.93
N GLN A 178 0.92 -12.39 22.70
CA GLN A 178 1.87 -12.67 23.78
C GLN A 178 2.05 -11.49 24.74
N ALA A 179 2.01 -10.25 24.25
CA ALA A 179 2.14 -9.05 25.07
C ALA A 179 0.92 -8.85 26.00
N GLN A 180 -0.28 -9.13 25.50
CA GLN A 180 -1.51 -9.03 26.29
C GLN A 180 -1.54 -9.98 27.50
N LYS A 181 -0.81 -11.11 27.46
CA LYS A 181 -0.72 -12.07 28.58
C LYS A 181 -0.14 -11.47 29.87
N ILE A 182 0.56 -10.32 29.82
CA ILE A 182 0.97 -9.58 31.03
C ILE A 182 -0.25 -9.14 31.86
N ARG A 183 -1.37 -8.84 31.20
CA ARG A 183 -2.63 -8.40 31.84
C ARG A 183 -3.43 -9.55 32.47
N THR A 184 -2.95 -10.79 32.37
CA THR A 184 -3.61 -11.95 32.99
C THR A 184 -3.72 -11.73 34.50
N PRO A 185 -4.89 -11.95 35.13
CA PRO A 185 -5.04 -11.83 36.58
C PRO A 185 -3.97 -12.62 37.35
N ARG A 186 -3.44 -12.03 38.43
CA ARG A 186 -2.37 -12.61 39.27
C ARG A 186 -1.03 -12.83 38.53
N HIS A 187 -0.84 -12.22 37.36
CA HIS A 187 0.47 -12.21 36.71
C HIS A 187 1.52 -11.53 37.60
N GLY A 188 2.75 -12.04 37.55
CA GLY A 188 3.86 -11.51 38.34
C GLY A 188 5.20 -11.75 37.67
N ARG A 189 6.16 -10.86 37.93
CA ARG A 189 7.49 -10.85 37.31
C ARG A 189 8.43 -11.92 37.91
N ARG A 190 8.03 -13.18 37.87
CA ARG A 190 8.78 -14.32 38.44
C ARG A 190 8.65 -15.56 37.56
N ARG A 191 9.70 -16.41 37.56
CA ARG A 191 9.80 -17.62 36.73
C ARG A 191 8.63 -18.59 36.97
N ASN A 192 8.26 -18.79 38.22
CA ASN A 192 7.20 -19.68 38.69
C ASN A 192 5.83 -18.98 38.87
N CYS A 193 5.57 -17.90 38.12
CA CYS A 193 4.29 -17.21 38.18
C CYS A 193 3.11 -18.18 37.92
N ARG A 194 2.16 -18.24 38.85
CA ARG A 194 1.00 -19.15 38.83
C ARG A 194 -0.23 -18.58 38.10
N CYS A 195 -0.08 -17.54 37.27
CA CYS A 195 -1.19 -17.12 36.42
C CYS A 195 -1.37 -18.13 35.28
N THR A 196 -2.61 -18.25 34.79
CA THR A 196 -3.00 -19.21 33.76
C THR A 196 -2.13 -19.11 32.51
N ALA A 197 -1.86 -17.90 32.03
CA ALA A 197 -1.01 -17.67 30.85
C ALA A 197 0.44 -18.15 31.04
N CYS A 198 1.04 -17.93 32.22
CA CYS A 198 2.40 -18.40 32.51
C CYS A 198 2.45 -19.93 32.70
N GLU A 199 1.41 -20.52 33.28
CA GLU A 199 1.32 -21.97 33.43
C GLU A 199 1.17 -22.67 32.08
N THR A 200 0.25 -22.19 31.24
CA THR A 200 0.05 -22.64 29.86
C THR A 200 1.35 -22.54 29.07
N ALA A 201 2.04 -21.39 29.11
CA ALA A 201 3.30 -21.21 28.38
C ALA A 201 4.43 -22.14 28.87
N ARG A 202 4.46 -22.53 30.15
CA ARG A 202 5.44 -23.51 30.65
C ARG A 202 5.10 -24.92 30.18
N ASN A 203 3.82 -25.29 30.23
CA ASN A 203 3.38 -26.65 29.99
C ASN A 203 3.31 -26.97 28.49
N GLU A 204 2.77 -26.05 27.68
CA GLU A 204 2.50 -26.26 26.26
C GLU A 204 3.62 -25.72 25.36
N CYS A 205 4.18 -24.56 25.69
CA CYS A 205 5.27 -23.96 24.90
C CYS A 205 6.66 -24.32 25.44
N HIS A 206 6.77 -25.08 26.54
CA HIS A 206 8.06 -25.38 27.20
C HIS A 206 8.90 -24.12 27.52
N CYS A 207 8.27 -23.00 27.83
CA CYS A 207 8.95 -21.73 28.11
C CYS A 207 9.40 -21.66 29.58
N GLU A 208 10.71 -21.59 29.83
CA GLU A 208 11.26 -21.59 31.19
C GLU A 208 10.81 -20.40 32.06
N ALA A 209 10.63 -19.22 31.46
CA ALA A 209 10.34 -17.97 32.15
C ALA A 209 9.36 -17.09 31.34
N PRO A 210 8.06 -17.44 31.30
CA PRO A 210 7.10 -16.79 30.39
C PRO A 210 6.95 -15.28 30.58
N TYR A 211 7.04 -14.79 31.82
CA TYR A 211 6.94 -13.35 32.10
C TYR A 211 7.97 -12.51 31.34
N ARG A 212 9.18 -13.04 31.08
CA ARG A 212 10.21 -12.36 30.30
C ARG A 212 9.84 -12.32 28.82
N CYS A 213 9.29 -13.42 28.29
CA CYS A 213 8.83 -13.48 26.91
C CYS A 213 7.67 -12.51 26.67
N PHE A 214 6.68 -12.45 27.58
CA PHE A 214 5.58 -11.49 27.47
C PHE A 214 6.07 -10.04 27.58
N SER A 215 7.01 -9.76 28.50
CA SER A 215 7.63 -8.44 28.61
C SER A 215 8.40 -8.06 27.33
N LYS A 216 9.16 -9.00 26.77
CA LYS A 216 9.89 -8.82 25.50
C LYS A 216 8.93 -8.63 24.32
N ALA A 217 7.79 -9.30 24.31
CA ALA A 217 6.75 -9.12 23.30
C ALA A 217 6.19 -7.69 23.32
N ASN A 218 5.90 -7.15 24.51
CA ASN A 218 5.48 -5.76 24.66
C ASN A 218 6.57 -4.75 24.25
N GLU A 219 7.85 -5.07 24.48
CA GLU A 219 8.98 -4.25 24.02
C GLU A 219 9.09 -4.25 22.48
N LEU A 220 8.90 -5.40 21.84
CA LEU A 220 8.90 -5.52 20.37
C LEU A 220 7.77 -4.70 19.74
N LEU A 221 6.54 -4.77 20.27
CA LEU A 221 5.41 -3.95 19.79
C LEU A 221 5.71 -2.46 19.82
N ARG A 222 6.38 -1.99 20.87
CA ARG A 222 6.73 -0.56 21.02
C ARG A 222 7.80 -0.08 20.04
N THR A 223 8.45 -0.99 19.30
CA THR A 223 9.37 -0.59 18.22
C THR A 223 8.66 -0.31 16.89
N LEU A 224 7.37 -0.68 16.79
CA LEU A 224 6.56 -0.42 15.61
C LEU A 224 6.10 1.04 15.62
N PRO A 225 6.14 1.74 14.48
CA PRO A 225 5.52 3.05 14.34
C PRO A 225 4.01 2.97 14.58
N GLU A 226 3.38 4.10 14.90
CA GLU A 226 1.93 4.19 15.17
C GLU A 226 1.09 3.52 14.09
N LYS A 227 1.36 3.83 12.81
CA LYS A 227 0.68 3.26 11.64
C LYS A 227 0.70 1.72 11.58
N TRP A 228 1.72 1.10 12.19
CA TRP A 228 1.95 -0.34 12.14
C TRP A 228 1.84 -1.00 13.52
N ASN A 229 1.32 -0.27 14.51
CA ASN A 229 1.17 -0.76 15.87
C ASN A 229 -0.31 -1.06 16.14
N PRO A 230 -0.71 -2.33 16.32
CA PRO A 230 -2.10 -2.71 16.55
C PRO A 230 -2.61 -2.36 17.94
N THR A 231 -1.84 -1.62 18.75
CA THR A 231 -2.27 -1.09 20.05
C THR A 231 -2.43 0.43 20.06
N SER A 232 -2.09 1.09 18.95
CA SER A 232 -2.32 2.53 18.77
C SER A 232 -3.81 2.82 18.53
N ASP A 233 -4.17 4.09 18.73
CA ASP A 233 -5.44 4.67 18.29
C ASP A 233 -5.37 4.85 16.77
N LEU A 234 -6.21 4.13 16.03
CA LEU A 234 -6.17 4.06 14.57
C LEU A 234 -7.43 4.71 13.98
N PRO A 235 -7.39 5.18 12.72
CA PRO A 235 -8.58 5.76 12.08
C PRO A 235 -9.77 4.81 12.04
N GLU A 236 -9.53 3.50 11.88
CA GLU A 236 -10.60 2.49 11.92
C GLU A 236 -11.41 2.45 13.22
N ASP A 237 -10.88 3.00 14.33
CA ASP A 237 -11.61 3.08 15.60
C ASP A 237 -12.66 4.21 15.60
N HIS A 238 -12.51 5.16 14.69
CA HIS A 238 -13.37 6.36 14.56
C HIS A 238 -14.18 6.38 13.26
N GLU A 239 -13.81 5.56 12.28
CA GLU A 239 -14.52 5.40 11.02
C GLU A 239 -15.76 4.50 11.18
N PRO A 240 -16.84 4.73 10.40
CA PRO A 240 -18.01 3.88 10.44
C PRO A 240 -17.68 2.46 9.96
N HIS A 241 -18.15 1.45 10.71
CA HIS A 241 -17.96 0.04 10.34
C HIS A 241 -18.63 -0.31 8.99
N GLU A 242 -19.79 0.29 8.73
CA GLU A 242 -20.52 0.16 7.48
C GLU A 242 -20.83 1.53 6.92
N LEU A 243 -20.50 1.73 5.64
CA LEU A 243 -21.08 2.82 4.88
C LEU A 243 -22.53 2.45 4.62
N GLN A 244 -23.46 3.28 5.05
CA GLN A 244 -24.87 3.18 4.67
C GLN A 244 -25.11 4.15 3.51
N PRO A 245 -24.85 3.74 2.26
CA PRO A 245 -25.11 4.63 1.14
C PRO A 245 -26.59 4.91 0.99
N PRO A 246 -26.97 6.13 0.58
CA PRO A 246 -28.29 6.35 0.04
C PRO A 246 -28.47 5.47 -1.22
N GLU A 247 -29.61 4.78 -1.33
CA GLU A 247 -29.99 4.07 -2.54
C GLU A 247 -30.29 5.09 -3.65
N ILE A 248 -29.26 5.44 -4.42
CA ILE A 248 -29.39 6.29 -5.60
C ILE A 248 -29.34 5.38 -6.84
N GLU A 249 -30.39 5.42 -7.66
CA GLU A 249 -30.46 4.62 -8.89
C GLU A 249 -29.32 5.00 -9.84
N GLY A 250 -28.46 4.04 -10.18
CA GLY A 250 -27.27 4.26 -11.00
C GLY A 250 -26.11 5.00 -10.30
N GLY A 251 -26.25 5.33 -9.01
CA GLY A 251 -25.21 5.98 -8.20
C GLY A 251 -24.12 4.99 -7.75
N ILE A 252 -22.89 5.49 -7.62
CA ILE A 252 -21.78 4.76 -7.00
C ILE A 252 -21.46 5.45 -5.68
N THR A 253 -21.38 4.67 -4.60
CA THR A 253 -20.97 5.18 -3.29
C THR A 253 -19.48 5.43 -3.27
N PHE A 254 -19.09 6.65 -2.89
CA PHE A 254 -17.71 6.95 -2.56
C PHE A 254 -17.38 6.47 -1.14
N ASP A 255 -16.41 5.57 -1.03
CA ASP A 255 -15.84 5.18 0.26
C ASP A 255 -14.86 6.26 0.73
N HIS A 256 -15.27 7.04 1.72
CA HIS A 256 -14.49 8.15 2.27
C HIS A 256 -13.51 7.72 3.36
N ARG A 257 -13.48 6.42 3.72
CA ARG A 257 -12.55 5.90 4.72
C ARG A 257 -11.13 5.98 4.18
N ILE A 258 -10.21 6.38 5.04
CA ILE A 258 -8.78 6.43 4.74
C ILE A 258 -8.08 5.13 5.11
N THR A 259 -8.71 4.29 5.93
CA THR A 259 -8.18 2.98 6.30
C THR A 259 -8.27 2.00 5.15
N VAL A 260 -7.14 1.39 4.82
CA VAL A 260 -7.12 0.24 3.92
C VAL A 260 -7.60 -1.01 4.68
N HIS A 261 -8.68 -1.61 4.17
CA HIS A 261 -9.25 -2.87 4.67
C HIS A 261 -8.91 -4.04 3.72
N GLY A 262 -9.17 -5.27 4.20
CA GLY A 262 -8.96 -6.50 3.44
C GLY A 262 -7.74 -7.27 3.91
N SER A 263 -6.93 -7.72 2.95
CA SER A 263 -5.76 -8.58 3.15
C SER A 263 -4.46 -7.80 3.03
N LEU A 264 -3.34 -8.44 3.36
CA LEU A 264 -2.02 -7.84 3.21
C LEU A 264 -1.69 -7.47 1.75
N ALA A 265 -2.31 -8.14 0.78
CA ALA A 265 -2.17 -7.81 -0.64
C ALA A 265 -2.71 -6.39 -0.95
N ASP A 266 -3.76 -5.98 -0.24
CA ASP A 266 -4.44 -4.70 -0.44
C ASP A 266 -3.63 -3.51 0.10
N ALA A 267 -2.57 -3.77 0.88
CA ALA A 267 -1.64 -2.76 1.35
C ALA A 267 -0.58 -2.35 0.31
N PHE A 268 -0.37 -3.15 -0.75
CA PHE A 268 0.65 -2.85 -1.75
C PHE A 268 0.19 -1.79 -2.75
N ARG A 269 1.09 -0.87 -3.05
CA ARG A 269 0.94 0.13 -4.12
C ARG A 269 2.15 0.09 -5.04
N ILE A 270 1.92 0.40 -6.31
CA ILE A 270 2.96 0.66 -7.30
C ILE A 270 2.83 2.11 -7.77
N PHE A 271 3.80 2.57 -8.56
CA PHE A 271 3.99 3.97 -8.96
C PHE A 271 4.19 4.92 -7.78
N THR A 272 4.70 4.42 -6.65
CA THR A 272 5.01 5.26 -5.49
C THR A 272 6.35 5.97 -5.66
N GLN A 273 6.48 7.14 -5.02
CA GLN A 273 7.69 7.96 -5.02
C GLN A 273 7.91 8.57 -3.63
N GLY A 274 9.12 9.07 -3.36
CA GLY A 274 9.45 9.78 -2.12
C GLY A 274 9.50 8.90 -0.87
N ASN A 275 9.53 9.55 0.30
CA ASN A 275 9.60 8.89 1.61
C ASN A 275 8.23 8.39 2.05
N THR A 276 8.20 7.27 2.78
CA THR A 276 7.01 6.80 3.48
C THR A 276 6.75 7.65 4.72
N ILE A 277 5.47 7.83 5.06
CA ILE A 277 5.04 8.51 6.27
C ILE A 277 4.52 7.44 7.22
N ASN A 278 5.09 7.33 8.42
CA ASN A 278 4.69 6.34 9.43
C ASN A 278 3.81 6.93 10.55
N ARG A 279 3.30 8.14 10.32
CA ARG A 279 2.29 8.79 11.17
C ARG A 279 0.89 8.48 10.65
N ILE A 280 -0.05 8.45 11.58
CA ILE A 280 -1.46 8.35 11.29
C ILE A 280 -2.00 9.78 11.12
N PRO A 281 -2.81 10.07 10.10
CA PRO A 281 -3.49 11.36 10.01
C PRO A 281 -4.51 11.49 11.15
N GLU A 282 -4.68 12.70 11.68
CA GLU A 282 -5.78 12.97 12.60
C GLU A 282 -7.09 12.81 11.84
N VAL A 283 -7.89 11.83 12.25
CA VAL A 283 -9.28 11.69 11.78
C VAL A 283 -10.16 12.24 12.88
N VAL A 284 -10.80 13.37 12.59
CA VAL A 284 -11.89 13.85 13.43
C VAL A 284 -13.01 12.83 13.24
N GLY A 285 -13.33 12.08 14.29
CA GLY A 285 -14.44 11.13 14.26
C GLY A 285 -15.69 11.84 13.76
N ASP A 286 -16.48 11.11 12.97
CA ASP A 286 -17.64 11.66 12.26
C ASP A 286 -18.50 12.46 13.26
N PRO A 287 -18.58 13.80 13.13
CA PRO A 287 -19.53 14.55 13.93
C PRO A 287 -20.88 13.90 13.66
N GLN A 288 -21.58 13.52 14.74
CA GLN A 288 -22.95 12.98 14.72
C GLN A 288 -23.66 13.35 13.42
N PRO A 289 -24.12 12.37 12.62
CA PRO A 289 -24.51 12.60 11.23
C PRO A 289 -25.32 13.87 11.17
N ALA A 290 -24.75 14.91 10.55
CA ALA A 290 -25.41 16.20 10.50
C ALA A 290 -26.82 15.93 9.97
N GLU A 291 -27.85 16.31 10.74
CA GLU A 291 -29.25 16.08 10.34
C GLU A 291 -29.55 16.69 8.95
N LEU A 292 -28.69 17.60 8.46
CA LEU A 292 -28.69 18.11 7.10
C LEU A 292 -27.82 17.27 6.16
N LYS A 293 -28.50 16.53 5.27
CA LYS A 293 -27.94 16.13 3.97
C LYS A 293 -28.05 17.33 3.02
N VAL A 294 -26.92 17.78 2.48
CA VAL A 294 -26.89 18.79 1.42
C VAL A 294 -26.69 18.07 0.09
N GLU A 295 -27.61 18.29 -0.85
CA GLU A 295 -27.50 17.80 -2.21
C GLU A 295 -26.91 18.91 -3.10
N ALA A 296 -25.90 18.57 -3.89
CA ALA A 296 -25.25 19.47 -4.83
C ALA A 296 -24.98 18.75 -6.14
N TYR A 297 -25.17 19.47 -7.25
CA TYR A 297 -24.84 19.04 -8.59
C TYR A 297 -23.58 19.76 -9.03
N THR A 298 -22.56 19.00 -9.43
CA THR A 298 -21.26 19.52 -9.83
C THR A 298 -20.98 19.15 -11.27
N ASP A 299 -20.32 20.04 -12.01
CA ASP A 299 -19.94 19.79 -13.41
C ASP A 299 -18.63 20.51 -13.76
N GLY A 300 -17.80 19.84 -14.56
CA GLY A 300 -16.63 20.40 -15.20
C GLY A 300 -16.93 20.71 -16.67
N SER A 301 -16.42 21.83 -17.18
CA SER A 301 -16.44 22.09 -18.61
C SER A 301 -15.11 22.63 -19.11
N CYS A 302 -14.75 22.28 -20.33
CA CYS A 302 -13.53 22.79 -20.96
C CYS A 302 -13.74 23.05 -22.45
N GLN A 303 -13.50 24.29 -22.88
CA GLN A 303 -13.41 24.66 -24.29
C GLN A 303 -12.01 24.37 -24.81
N HIS A 304 -11.92 23.86 -26.05
CA HIS A 304 -10.67 23.45 -26.69
C HIS A 304 -9.84 22.48 -25.83
N ASN A 305 -10.50 21.53 -25.16
CA ASN A 305 -9.82 20.57 -24.30
C ASN A 305 -8.72 19.81 -25.07
N GLY A 306 -7.49 19.83 -24.55
CA GLY A 306 -6.32 19.19 -25.16
C GLY A 306 -5.47 20.09 -26.05
N SER A 307 -5.76 21.39 -26.15
CA SER A 307 -4.91 22.38 -26.81
C SER A 307 -4.30 23.40 -25.84
N ASP A 308 -3.32 24.17 -26.32
CA ASP A 308 -2.65 25.21 -25.53
C ASP A 308 -3.56 26.41 -25.21
N ASP A 309 -4.66 26.58 -25.95
CA ASP A 309 -5.70 27.59 -25.74
C ASP A 309 -6.93 27.05 -24.98
N ALA A 310 -6.80 25.88 -24.36
CA ALA A 310 -7.84 25.28 -23.55
C ALA A 310 -8.27 26.22 -22.40
N THR A 311 -9.57 26.30 -22.16
CA THR A 311 -10.11 27.07 -21.03
C THR A 311 -11.17 26.27 -20.28
N ALA A 312 -10.97 26.11 -18.98
CA ALA A 312 -11.84 25.27 -18.15
C ALA A 312 -12.64 26.09 -17.12
N GLY A 313 -13.81 25.58 -16.77
CA GLY A 313 -14.68 26.07 -15.73
C GLY A 313 -15.25 24.94 -14.87
N ALA A 314 -15.74 25.29 -13.69
CA ALA A 314 -16.38 24.40 -12.73
C ALA A 314 -17.73 25.01 -12.30
N GLY A 315 -18.79 24.23 -12.31
CA GLY A 315 -20.13 24.63 -11.88
C GLY A 315 -20.57 23.87 -10.63
N ILE A 316 -21.28 24.54 -9.74
CA ILE A 316 -21.88 23.96 -8.53
C ILE A 316 -23.29 24.50 -8.41
N PHE A 317 -24.26 23.60 -8.26
CA PHE A 317 -25.67 23.93 -8.19
C PHE A 317 -26.34 23.19 -7.03
N TYR A 318 -26.93 23.94 -6.11
CA TYR A 318 -27.64 23.45 -4.92
C TYR A 318 -29.16 23.63 -5.02
N GLY A 319 -29.67 24.09 -6.18
CA GLY A 319 -31.07 24.42 -6.38
C GLY A 319 -31.29 25.86 -6.87
N GLU A 320 -32.48 26.13 -7.40
CA GLU A 320 -32.81 27.44 -7.95
C GLU A 320 -32.73 28.55 -6.88
N GLY A 321 -32.06 29.65 -7.20
CA GLY A 321 -31.91 30.79 -6.29
C GLY A 321 -31.00 30.56 -5.07
N ASN A 322 -30.35 29.40 -4.96
CA ASN A 322 -29.44 29.13 -3.84
C ASN A 322 -28.18 30.02 -3.94
N ILE A 323 -27.88 30.74 -2.85
CA ILE A 323 -26.73 31.67 -2.77
C ILE A 323 -25.37 30.97 -2.89
N LEU A 324 -25.32 29.66 -2.65
CA LEU A 324 -24.11 28.84 -2.79
C LEU A 324 -23.87 28.37 -4.23
N ASN A 325 -24.80 28.61 -5.17
CA ASN A 325 -24.57 28.31 -6.58
C ASN A 325 -23.37 29.10 -7.11
N LYS A 326 -22.44 28.41 -7.78
CA LYS A 326 -21.17 29.00 -8.23
C LYS A 326 -20.80 28.56 -9.63
N SER A 327 -20.16 29.48 -10.35
CA SER A 327 -19.43 29.20 -11.57
C SER A 327 -18.01 29.72 -11.39
N ILE A 328 -17.03 28.82 -11.44
CA ILE A 328 -15.64 29.08 -11.11
C ILE A 328 -14.82 28.93 -12.38
N ARG A 329 -14.05 29.97 -12.73
CA ARG A 329 -13.03 29.87 -13.78
C ARG A 329 -11.81 29.14 -13.21
N ILE A 330 -11.32 28.11 -13.91
CA ILE A 330 -10.14 27.38 -13.44
C ILE A 330 -8.91 28.28 -13.54
N PRO A 331 -8.17 28.48 -12.42
CA PRO A 331 -6.94 29.28 -12.43
C PRO A 331 -5.92 28.80 -13.46
N GLN A 332 -5.22 29.74 -14.10
CA GLN A 332 -4.25 29.45 -15.17
C GLN A 332 -3.02 28.65 -14.69
N ASN A 333 -2.77 28.61 -13.39
CA ASN A 333 -1.72 27.79 -12.80
C ASN A 333 -2.13 26.31 -12.62
N LEU A 334 -3.38 25.96 -12.91
CA LEU A 334 -3.86 24.58 -12.98
C LEU A 334 -4.07 24.15 -14.44
N PRO A 335 -3.92 22.85 -14.75
CA PRO A 335 -4.20 22.33 -16.07
C PRO A 335 -5.62 22.69 -16.52
N GLN A 336 -5.76 23.33 -17.68
CA GLN A 336 -7.05 23.70 -18.25
C GLN A 336 -7.67 22.47 -18.95
N THR A 337 -8.28 21.60 -18.16
CA THR A 337 -8.88 20.36 -18.67
C THR A 337 -10.27 20.16 -18.09
N ASN A 338 -11.06 19.32 -18.75
CA ASN A 338 -12.38 18.96 -18.22
C ASN A 338 -12.28 18.34 -16.82
N GLN A 339 -11.31 17.43 -16.64
CA GLN A 339 -11.09 16.73 -15.36
C GLN A 339 -10.71 17.67 -14.22
N THR A 340 -9.97 18.74 -14.51
CA THR A 340 -9.67 19.77 -13.50
C THR A 340 -10.95 20.49 -13.07
N GLY A 341 -11.85 20.79 -14.00
CA GLY A 341 -13.16 21.38 -13.73
C GLY A 341 -13.98 20.52 -12.76
N GLU A 342 -14.11 19.23 -13.08
CA GLU A 342 -14.82 18.25 -12.25
C GLU A 342 -14.27 18.22 -10.81
N ILE A 343 -12.95 18.05 -10.65
CA ILE A 343 -12.34 17.94 -9.32
C ILE A 343 -12.48 19.24 -8.52
N VAL A 344 -12.32 20.41 -9.17
CA VAL A 344 -12.46 21.70 -8.50
C VAL A 344 -13.90 21.93 -8.05
N SER A 345 -14.89 21.57 -8.88
CA SER A 345 -16.30 21.70 -8.52
C SER A 345 -16.67 20.89 -7.27
N VAL A 346 -16.24 19.61 -7.20
CA VAL A 346 -16.46 18.74 -6.03
C VAL A 346 -15.73 19.27 -4.79
N LYS A 347 -14.45 19.65 -4.93
CA LYS A 347 -13.67 20.19 -3.80
C LYS A 347 -14.34 21.43 -3.22
N THR A 348 -14.75 22.37 -4.08
CA THR A 348 -15.40 23.60 -3.61
C THR A 348 -16.75 23.31 -3.00
N ALA A 349 -17.54 22.40 -3.57
CA ALA A 349 -18.84 22.02 -3.00
C ALA A 349 -18.68 21.47 -1.57
N VAL A 350 -17.72 20.57 -1.34
CA VAL A 350 -17.41 20.04 0.00
C VAL A 350 -16.94 21.15 0.95
N THR A 351 -16.15 22.11 0.45
CA THR A 351 -15.65 23.24 1.28
C THR A 351 -16.78 24.19 1.68
N ASP A 352 -17.76 24.41 0.80
CA ASP A 352 -18.87 25.33 1.02
C ASP A 352 -19.84 24.85 2.12
N VAL A 353 -19.93 23.53 2.33
CA VAL A 353 -20.83 22.92 3.32
C VAL A 353 -20.11 22.49 4.59
N ASP A 354 -18.78 22.60 4.64
CA ASP A 354 -18.00 22.25 5.83
C ASP A 354 -18.19 23.32 6.93
N PRO A 355 -18.82 23.00 8.07
CA PRO A 355 -19.03 23.94 9.16
C PRO A 355 -17.72 24.44 9.78
N ASN A 356 -16.60 23.72 9.60
CA ASN A 356 -15.27 24.15 10.06
C ASN A 356 -14.54 25.05 9.05
N HIS A 357 -15.10 25.25 7.85
CA HIS A 357 -14.57 26.10 6.78
C HIS A 357 -15.47 27.30 6.45
N SER A 358 -16.48 27.56 7.28
CA SER A 358 -17.29 28.78 7.20
C SER A 358 -16.43 29.99 7.59
N LEU A 359 -16.31 30.95 6.67
CA LEU A 359 -15.54 32.20 6.76
C LEU A 359 -15.77 33.00 8.04
#